data_AF-A0A6P0ICZ1-F1
#
_entry.id   AF-A0A6P0ICZ1-F1
#
_cell.length_a   1.000
_cell.length_b   1.000
_cell.length_c   1.000
_cell.angle_alpha   90.00
_cell.angle_beta   90.00
_cell.angle_gamma   90.00
#
_symmetry.space_group_name_H-M   'P 1'
#
loop_
_entity.id
_entity.type
_entity.pdbx_description
1 polymer ?
#
loop_
_entity_poly.entity_id
_entity_poly.type
_entity_poly.pdbx_seq_one_letter_code
_entity_poly.pdbx_strand_id
1 'polypeptide(L)' 'MPAKDIYHDTVKNALIKDGWTITNDPLSLKIGKKDIYIDLAA' A
#
# COMPACT_ATOMS: atom_id res chain seq x y z
N MET A 1 -1.75 9.72 7.76
CA MET A 1 -1.53 8.93 6.53
C MET A 1 -1.56 9.89 5.35
N PRO A 2 -0.67 9.75 4.36
CA PRO A 2 -0.76 10.51 3.10
C PRO A 2 -2.13 10.27 2.43
N ALA A 3 -2.62 11.25 1.69
CA ALA A 3 -3.88 11.09 0.96
C ALA A 3 -3.67 10.04 -0.15
N LYS A 4 -4.63 9.11 -0.28
CA LYS A 4 -4.64 8.14 -1.38
C LYS A 4 -4.74 8.92 -2.69
N ASP A 5 -3.85 8.61 -3.63
CA ASP A 5 -3.95 9.18 -4.97
C ASP A 5 -5.08 8.48 -5.75
N ILE A 6 -5.44 9.05 -6.90
CA ILE A 6 -6.52 8.53 -7.75
C ILE A 6 -6.21 7.14 -8.34
N TYR A 7 -4.96 6.69 -8.30
CA TYR A 7 -4.51 5.42 -8.86
C TYR A 7 -4.48 4.31 -7.81
N HIS A 8 -4.46 4.64 -6.52
CA HIS A 8 -4.42 3.69 -5.42
C HIS A 8 -5.43 2.54 -5.57
N ASP A 9 -6.72 2.87 -5.74
CA ASP A 9 -7.77 1.86 -5.88
C ASP A 9 -7.65 1.09 -7.21
N THR A 10 -7.13 1.72 -8.26
CA THR A 10 -6.91 1.07 -9.56
C THR A 10 -5.83 0.00 -9.44
N VAL A 11 -4.70 0.31 -8.80
CA VAL A 11 -3.58 -0.62 -8.58
C VAL A 11 -3.99 -1.75 -7.65
N LYS A 12 -4.68 -1.43 -6.54
CA LYS A 12 -5.21 -2.43 -5.60
C LYS A 12 -6.14 -3.44 -6.30
N ASN A 13 -7.07 -2.94 -7.11
CA ASN A 13 -7.99 -3.81 -7.85
C ASN A 13 -7.29 -4.64 -8.93
N ALA A 14 -6.25 -4.11 -9.59
CA ALA A 14 -5.44 -4.87 -10.54
C ALA A 14 -4.72 -6.03 -9.85
N LEU A 15 -4.06 -5.77 -8.71
CA LEU A 15 -3.37 -6.80 -7.92
C LEU A 15 -4.33 -7.92 -7.45
N ILE A 16 -5.51 -7.55 -6.95
CA ILE A 16 -6.53 -8.53 -6.55
C ILE A 16 -7.00 -9.38 -7.74
N LYS A 17 -7.20 -8.76 -8.91
CA LYS A 17 -7.59 -9.48 -10.14
C LYS A 17 -6.49 -10.41 -10.65
N ASP A 18 -5.24 -10.04 -10.46
CA ASP A 18 -4.08 -10.86 -10.77
C ASP A 18 -3.83 -11.96 -9.71
N GLY A 19 -4.71 -12.08 -8.71
CA GLY A 19 -4.65 -13.13 -7.68
C GLY A 19 -3.69 -12.82 -6.52
N TRP A 20 -3.19 -11.59 -6.43
CA TRP A 20 -2.34 -11.16 -5.32
C TRP A 20 -3.17 -10.92 -4.06
N THR A 21 -2.59 -11.24 -2.91
CA THR A 21 -3.23 -11.00 -1.61
C THR A 21 -2.67 -9.72 -1.01
N ILE A 22 -3.48 -8.66 -0.96
CA ILE A 22 -3.08 -7.42 -0.29
C ILE A 22 -2.83 -7.70 1.19
N THR A 23 -1.60 -7.51 1.65
CA THR A 23 -1.18 -7.76 3.03
C THR A 23 -1.33 -6.52 3.91
N ASN A 24 -1.06 -5.32 3.37
CA ASN A 24 -1.18 -4.06 4.09
C ASN A 24 -1.54 -2.88 3.15
N ASP A 25 -2.37 -1.96 3.62
CA ASP A 25 -2.83 -0.74 2.93
C ASP A 25 -3.15 0.34 3.99
N PRO A 26 -2.19 1.23 4.34
CA PRO A 26 -0.78 1.27 3.97
C PRO A 26 0.12 0.43 4.90
N LEU A 27 1.27 -0.02 4.38
CA LEU A 27 2.31 -0.65 5.20
C LEU A 27 3.13 0.43 5.93
N SER A 28 3.09 0.40 7.26
CA SER A 28 3.88 1.30 8.11
C SER A 28 5.15 0.61 8.58
N LEU A 29 6.30 1.17 8.24
CA LEU A 29 7.62 0.67 8.65
C LEU A 29 8.35 1.73 9.48
N LYS A 30 9.04 1.26 10.52
CA LYS A 30 9.91 2.12 11.34
C LYS A 30 11.35 1.71 11.14
N ILE A 31 12.15 2.59 10.55
CA ILE A 31 13.58 2.38 10.34
C ILE A 31 14.34 3.39 11.20
N GLY A 32 14.87 2.91 12.32
CA GLY A 32 15.52 3.74 13.34
C GLY A 32 14.55 4.80 13.89
N LYS A 33 14.84 6.08 13.62
CA LYS A 33 14.00 7.22 14.02
C LYS A 33 13.01 7.67 12.93
N LYS A 34 12.98 7.01 11.77
CA LYS A 34 12.16 7.43 10.64
C LYS A 34 10.96 6.50 10.48
N ASP A 35 9.79 7.11 10.34
CA ASP A 35 8.56 6.40 9.98
C ASP A 35 8.35 6.50 8.46
N ILE A 36 8.09 5.36 7.84
CA ILE A 36 7.90 5.19 6.40
C ILE A 36 6.51 4.61 6.19
N TYR A 37 5.77 5.15 5.23
CA TYR A 37 4.45 4.69 4.83
C TYR A 37 4.51 4.29 3.36
N ILE A 38 4.32 3.00 3.10
CA ILE A 38 4.22 2.42 1.77
C ILE A 38 2.74 2.25 1.46
N ASP A 39 2.33 2.65 0.27
CA ASP A 39 0.93 2.76 -0.11
C ASP A 39 0.19 1.41 -0.14
N LEU A 40 0.81 0.38 -0.72
CA LEU A 40 0.29 -0.98 -0.79
C LEU A 40 1.41 -2.01 -0.60
N ALA A 41 1.12 -3.08 0.14
CA ALA A 41 1.88 -4.31 0.16
C ALA A 41 0.98 -5.47 -0.29
N ALA A 42 1.48 -6.31 -1.18
CA ALA A 42 0.75 -7.42 -1.81
C ALA A 42 1.69 -8.61 -2.04
#